data_AF-A0A814VI48-F1
#
_entry.id   AF-A0A814VI48-F1
#
_cell.length_a   1.000
_cell.length_b   1.000
_cell.length_c   1.000
_cell.angle_alpha   90.00
_cell.angle_beta   90.00
_cell.angle_gamma   90.00
#
_symmetry.space_group_name_H-M   'P 1'
#
loop_
_entity.id
_entity.type
_entity.pdbx_description
1 polymer ?
#
loop_
_entity_poly.entity_id
_entity_poly.type
_entity_poly.pdbx_seq_one_letter_code
_entity_poly.pdbx_strand_id
1 'polypeptide(L)'
;MIHRDIRPDNILVNQQYTCKIGDMGIARVVDPLNQHTRIGCQSSLPPEFYSGTYDQKLDIFMFGLTLNEFFTEKQHNFRMFAKEKIVFQEESPIFQELITRCTAYDPKHRPTAIEIEKTLEFYVEGFESIVLKNNPDYVLLSIEQKNQVYINFYEQFHKPATEFIRKQFPAEFLEGSTTVTGVRVKQADDEDDDGPKIICHLQ
;
A
#
# COMPACT_ATOMS: atom_id res chain seq x y z
N MET A 1 14.37 -6.65 0.86
CA MET A 1 13.98 -7.67 -0.14
C MET A 1 12.98 -7.00 -1.09
N ILE A 2 12.90 -7.42 -2.36
CA ILE A 2 11.90 -6.95 -3.33
C ILE A 2 11.16 -8.19 -3.86
N HIS A 3 9.83 -8.15 -3.88
CA HIS A 3 8.97 -9.22 -4.35
C HIS A 3 8.89 -9.29 -5.87
N ARG A 4 8.64 -8.16 -6.54
CA ARG A 4 8.55 -8.00 -8.02
C ARG A 4 7.31 -8.63 -8.69
N ASP A 5 6.38 -9.17 -7.91
CA ASP A 5 5.10 -9.71 -8.42
C ASP A 5 3.95 -9.52 -7.43
N ILE A 6 3.82 -8.32 -6.87
CA ILE A 6 2.66 -7.98 -6.03
C ILE A 6 1.45 -7.79 -6.93
N ARG A 7 0.49 -8.71 -6.85
CA ARG A 7 -0.76 -8.71 -7.61
C ARG A 7 -1.83 -9.54 -6.89
N PRO A 8 -3.13 -9.36 -7.18
CA PRO A 8 -4.20 -10.14 -6.58
C PRO A 8 -4.00 -11.65 -6.63
N ASP A 9 -3.52 -12.18 -7.77
CA ASP A 9 -3.27 -13.62 -7.95
C ASP A 9 -2.26 -14.21 -6.95
N ASN A 10 -1.35 -13.38 -6.43
CA ASN A 10 -0.32 -13.76 -5.49
C ASN A 10 -0.67 -13.39 -4.05
N ILE A 11 -1.89 -12.93 -3.77
CA ILE A 11 -2.37 -12.66 -2.41
C ILE A 11 -3.28 -13.80 -1.99
N LEU A 12 -2.80 -14.62 -1.06
CA LEU A 12 -3.53 -15.75 -0.52
C LEU A 12 -4.34 -15.31 0.70
N VAL A 13 -5.62 -15.67 0.75
CA VAL A 13 -6.51 -15.37 1.88
C VAL A 13 -6.98 -16.67 2.52
N ASN A 14 -6.78 -16.80 3.84
CA ASN A 14 -7.26 -17.96 4.58
C ASN A 14 -8.71 -17.77 5.08
N GLN A 15 -9.27 -18.81 5.72
CA GLN A 15 -10.64 -18.78 6.25
C GLN A 15 -10.85 -17.75 7.37
N GLN A 16 -9.78 -17.28 8.00
CA GLN A 16 -9.78 -16.22 9.01
C GLN A 16 -9.57 -14.82 8.39
N TYR A 17 -9.68 -14.69 7.07
CA TYR A 17 -9.41 -13.45 6.33
C TYR A 17 -8.01 -12.87 6.53
N THR A 18 -7.05 -13.72 6.95
CA THR A 18 -5.63 -13.35 7.00
C THR A 18 -5.06 -13.42 5.59
N CYS A 19 -4.54 -12.30 5.11
CA CYS A 19 -3.85 -12.21 3.83
C CYS A 19 -2.36 -12.56 3.99
N LYS A 20 -1.82 -13.33 3.04
CA LYS A 20 -0.38 -13.61 2.92
C LYS A 20 0.06 -13.37 1.49
N ILE A 21 1.20 -12.72 1.33
CA ILE A 21 1.85 -12.58 0.02
C ILE A 21 2.49 -13.94 -0.32
N GLY A 22 2.10 -14.51 -1.45
CA GLY A 22 2.60 -15.76 -2.01
C GLY A 22 3.52 -15.53 -3.21
N ASP A 23 4.08 -16.61 -3.73
CA ASP A 23 5.00 -16.65 -4.89
C ASP A 23 6.25 -15.76 -4.78
N MET A 24 7.18 -16.19 -3.92
CA MET A 24 8.52 -15.62 -3.82
C MET A 24 9.48 -16.11 -4.92
N GLY A 25 8.99 -16.79 -5.98
CA GLY A 25 9.84 -17.39 -7.02
C GLY A 25 10.72 -16.37 -7.75
N ILE A 26 10.33 -15.10 -7.72
CA ILE A 26 11.10 -13.99 -8.26
C ILE A 26 11.51 -12.96 -7.20
N ALA A 27 11.38 -13.25 -5.91
CA ALA A 27 11.85 -12.33 -4.86
C ALA A 27 13.39 -12.29 -4.83
N ARG A 28 13.98 -11.11 -4.55
CA ARG A 28 15.43 -10.96 -4.38
C ARG A 28 15.82 -9.99 -3.27
N VAL A 29 16.97 -10.24 -2.66
CA VAL A 29 17.65 -9.25 -1.81
C VAL A 29 18.17 -8.12 -2.72
N VAL A 30 18.03 -6.87 -2.29
CA VAL A 30 18.55 -5.72 -3.03
C VAL A 30 20.06 -5.80 -2.98
N ASP A 31 20.68 -6.14 -4.11
CA ASP A 31 22.12 -6.06 -4.30
C ASP A 31 22.41 -4.93 -5.28
N PRO A 32 23.10 -3.85 -4.85
CA PRO A 32 23.50 -2.74 -5.72
C PRO A 32 24.26 -3.19 -6.97
N LEU A 33 24.93 -4.35 -6.93
CA LEU A 33 25.76 -4.87 -8.01
C LEU A 33 24.98 -5.75 -9.01
N ASN A 34 23.73 -6.16 -8.69
CA ASN A 34 22.97 -7.15 -9.46
C ASN A 34 21.52 -6.73 -9.77
N GLN A 35 21.27 -5.44 -10.04
CA GLN A 35 19.92 -4.91 -10.29
C GLN A 35 19.35 -5.19 -11.70
N HIS A 36 20.08 -5.91 -12.56
CA HIS A 36 19.81 -5.95 -14.01
C HIS A 36 18.86 -7.06 -14.50
N THR A 37 18.13 -7.75 -13.63
CA THR A 37 17.27 -8.86 -14.07
C THR A 37 15.86 -8.37 -14.43
N ARG A 38 15.49 -8.49 -15.72
CA ARG A 38 14.16 -8.14 -16.27
C ARG A 38 13.20 -9.32 -16.17
N ILE A 39 12.61 -9.55 -14.99
CA ILE A 39 11.53 -10.53 -14.80
C ILE A 39 10.33 -9.83 -14.15
N GLY A 40 9.14 -9.99 -14.74
CA GLY A 40 7.87 -9.41 -14.29
C GLY A 40 6.81 -9.36 -15.41
N CYS A 41 5.53 -9.13 -15.08
CA CYS A 41 4.45 -9.02 -16.05
C CYS A 41 4.56 -7.70 -16.85
N GLN A 42 5.01 -7.77 -18.12
CA GLN A 42 5.41 -6.59 -18.93
C GLN A 42 4.39 -5.44 -19.02
N SER A 43 3.09 -5.71 -18.93
CA SER A 43 2.04 -4.69 -19.02
C SER A 43 1.82 -3.90 -17.72
N SER A 44 2.35 -4.37 -16.59
CA SER A 44 2.01 -3.84 -15.25
C SER A 44 3.22 -3.32 -14.46
N LEU A 45 4.38 -3.17 -15.12
CA LEU A 45 5.62 -2.79 -14.46
C LEU A 45 5.83 -1.27 -14.41
N PRO A 46 6.40 -0.74 -13.33
CA PRO A 46 6.64 0.69 -13.19
C PRO A 46 7.75 1.19 -14.14
N PRO A 47 7.79 2.50 -14.45
CA PRO A 47 8.70 3.09 -15.43
C PRO A 47 10.18 2.80 -15.17
N GLU A 48 10.63 2.81 -13.92
CA GLU A 48 12.02 2.56 -13.54
C GLU A 48 12.46 1.12 -13.77
N PHE A 49 11.53 0.16 -13.91
CA PHE A 49 11.91 -1.20 -14.27
C PHE A 49 12.66 -1.26 -15.61
N TYR A 50 12.30 -0.39 -16.56
CA TYR A 50 12.93 -0.33 -17.87
C TYR A 50 14.33 0.29 -17.85
N SER A 51 14.65 1.12 -16.85
CA SER A 51 16.00 1.67 -16.66
C SER A 51 16.96 0.65 -16.05
N GLY A 52 16.47 -0.46 -15.51
CA GLY A 52 17.26 -1.54 -14.93
C GLY A 52 17.86 -1.23 -13.57
N THR A 53 17.39 -0.17 -12.91
CA THR A 53 17.74 0.23 -11.54
C THR A 53 16.45 0.46 -10.78
N TYR A 54 16.19 -0.35 -9.75
CA TYR A 54 14.95 -0.29 -8.97
C TYR A 54 15.17 -0.78 -7.55
N ASP A 55 14.32 -0.32 -6.63
CA ASP A 55 14.36 -0.64 -5.21
C ASP A 55 13.00 -1.18 -4.72
N GLN A 56 12.75 -1.13 -3.41
CA GLN A 56 11.50 -1.59 -2.80
C GLN A 56 10.27 -0.75 -3.23
N LYS A 57 10.47 0.45 -3.80
CA LYS A 57 9.39 1.29 -4.32
C LYS A 57 8.71 0.69 -5.56
N LEU A 58 9.35 -0.30 -6.19
CA LEU A 58 8.73 -1.11 -7.24
C LEU A 58 7.53 -1.89 -6.67
N ASP A 59 7.68 -2.52 -5.50
CA ASP A 59 6.59 -3.25 -4.84
C ASP A 59 5.48 -2.30 -4.37
N ILE A 60 5.84 -1.09 -3.94
CA ILE A 60 4.86 -0.05 -3.57
C ILE A 60 3.97 0.33 -4.75
N PHE A 61 4.57 0.46 -5.94
CA PHE A 61 3.82 0.75 -7.16
C PHE A 61 2.82 -0.36 -7.49
N MET A 62 3.31 -1.60 -7.50
CA MET A 62 2.47 -2.77 -7.78
C MET A 62 1.37 -2.96 -6.73
N PHE A 63 1.65 -2.65 -5.47
CA PHE A 63 0.63 -2.60 -4.41
C PHE A 63 -0.45 -1.55 -4.71
N GLY A 64 -0.08 -0.35 -5.16
CA GLY A 64 -1.04 0.68 -5.58
C GLY A 64 -1.93 0.23 -6.74
N LEU A 65 -1.36 -0.48 -7.73
CA LEU A 65 -2.17 -1.12 -8.78
C LEU A 65 -3.13 -2.13 -8.17
N THR A 66 -2.62 -3.05 -7.35
CA THR A 66 -3.38 -4.12 -6.70
C THR A 66 -4.58 -3.58 -5.92
N LEU A 67 -4.39 -2.49 -5.17
CA LEU A 67 -5.49 -1.80 -4.49
C LEU A 67 -6.55 -1.29 -5.46
N ASN A 68 -6.16 -0.70 -6.59
CA ASN A 68 -7.11 -0.24 -7.59
C ASN A 68 -7.94 -1.40 -8.19
N GLU A 69 -7.33 -2.56 -8.47
CA GLU A 69 -8.06 -3.74 -8.97
C GLU A 69 -9.04 -4.29 -7.93
N PHE A 70 -8.68 -4.32 -6.65
CA PHE A 70 -9.61 -4.76 -5.61
C PHE A 70 -10.89 -3.91 -5.53
N PHE A 71 -10.78 -2.60 -5.72
CA PHE A 71 -11.93 -1.71 -5.57
C PHE A 71 -12.66 -1.36 -6.87
N THR A 72 -12.13 -1.77 -8.02
CA THR A 72 -12.79 -1.64 -9.32
C THR A 72 -13.27 -2.98 -9.89
N GLU A 73 -12.75 -4.10 -9.39
CA GLU A 73 -12.91 -5.44 -9.97
C GLU A 73 -12.48 -5.50 -11.45
N LYS A 74 -11.61 -4.57 -11.87
CA LYS A 74 -11.07 -4.50 -13.23
C LYS A 74 -9.60 -4.81 -13.21
N GLN A 75 -9.19 -5.65 -14.16
CA GLN A 75 -7.79 -5.95 -14.38
C GLN A 75 -7.00 -4.66 -14.61
N HIS A 76 -5.87 -4.50 -13.92
CA HIS A 76 -5.03 -3.32 -14.08
C HIS A 76 -4.54 -3.15 -15.53
N ASN A 77 -5.19 -2.26 -16.28
CA ASN A 77 -4.73 -1.76 -17.56
C ASN A 77 -4.44 -0.27 -17.40
N PHE A 78 -3.23 0.08 -16.96
CA PHE A 78 -2.82 1.48 -16.96
C PHE A 78 -2.18 1.84 -18.31
N ARG A 79 -2.41 3.07 -18.76
CA ARG A 79 -1.65 3.67 -19.86
C ARG A 79 -0.71 4.71 -19.30
N MET A 80 0.54 4.66 -19.74
CA MET A 80 1.49 5.74 -19.51
C MET A 80 1.27 6.80 -20.57
N PHE A 81 0.82 7.98 -20.16
CA PHE A 81 0.73 9.14 -21.04
C PHE A 81 1.95 10.05 -20.80
N ALA A 82 2.60 10.43 -21.90
CA ALA A 82 3.65 11.46 -21.95
C ALA A 82 4.75 11.34 -20.87
N LYS A 83 5.30 10.14 -20.65
CA LYS A 83 6.43 9.86 -19.73
C LYS A 83 6.25 10.28 -18.26
N GLU A 84 5.10 10.76 -17.80
CA GLU A 84 5.00 11.30 -16.43
C GLU A 84 3.64 11.07 -15.74
N LYS A 85 2.62 10.58 -16.45
CA LYS A 85 1.30 10.35 -15.86
C LYS A 85 0.76 8.95 -16.12
N ILE A 86 0.43 8.27 -15.03
CA ILE A 86 -0.35 7.03 -15.05
C ILE A 86 -1.81 7.41 -15.03
N VAL A 87 -2.55 6.86 -15.99
CA VAL A 87 -3.99 7.05 -16.08
C VAL A 87 -4.62 5.66 -16.01
N PHE A 88 -5.42 5.47 -14.97
CA PHE A 88 -6.28 4.30 -14.84
C PHE A 88 -7.47 4.43 -15.79
N GLN A 89 -7.91 3.31 -16.36
CA GLN A 89 -9.16 3.29 -17.13
C GLN A 89 -10.38 3.48 -16.22
N GLU A 90 -10.31 2.90 -15.02
CA GLU A 90 -11.29 3.05 -13.95
C GLU A 90 -10.53 3.35 -12.65
N GLU A 91 -10.91 4.43 -11.99
CA GLU A 91 -10.32 4.86 -10.72
C GLU A 91 -11.13 4.28 -9.57
N SER A 92 -10.43 3.75 -8.58
CA SER A 92 -11.06 3.30 -7.34
C SER A 92 -11.85 4.45 -6.69
N PRO A 93 -13.12 4.22 -6.29
CA PRO A 93 -13.93 5.22 -5.62
C PRO A 93 -13.43 5.55 -4.20
N ILE A 94 -12.57 4.69 -3.63
CA ILE A 94 -12.04 4.78 -2.26
C ILE A 94 -10.53 4.62 -2.29
N PHE A 95 -9.81 5.17 -1.29
CA PHE A 95 -8.34 5.15 -1.27
C PHE A 95 -7.67 5.77 -2.52
N GLN A 96 -8.38 6.58 -3.32
CA GLN A 96 -7.84 7.15 -4.56
C GLN A 96 -6.54 7.93 -4.32
N GLU A 97 -6.43 8.61 -3.19
CA GLU A 97 -5.20 9.30 -2.80
C GLU A 97 -4.03 8.33 -2.55
N LEU A 98 -4.26 7.29 -1.75
CA LEU A 98 -3.23 6.31 -1.42
C LEU A 98 -2.75 5.60 -2.70
N ILE A 99 -3.69 5.20 -3.56
CA ILE A 99 -3.40 4.61 -4.87
C ILE A 99 -2.55 5.58 -5.70
N THR A 100 -2.96 6.84 -5.82
CA THR A 100 -2.23 7.87 -6.59
C THR A 100 -0.80 8.05 -6.09
N ARG A 101 -0.60 8.10 -4.78
CA ARG A 101 0.73 8.19 -4.17
C ARG A 101 1.56 6.93 -4.42
N CYS A 102 0.99 5.74 -4.24
CA CYS A 102 1.66 4.48 -4.51
C CYS A 102 2.11 4.37 -5.97
N THR A 103 1.30 4.87 -6.89
CA THR A 103 1.59 4.84 -8.34
C THR A 103 2.21 6.13 -8.87
N ALA A 104 2.86 6.93 -8.02
CA ALA A 104 3.60 8.10 -8.48
C ALA A 104 4.68 7.70 -9.49
N TYR A 105 4.87 8.50 -10.55
CA TYR A 105 5.84 8.19 -11.60
C TYR A 105 7.27 8.07 -11.04
N ASP A 106 7.72 9.11 -10.33
CA ASP A 106 9.02 9.08 -9.64
C ASP A 106 8.91 8.24 -8.35
N PRO A 107 9.71 7.16 -8.22
CA PRO A 107 9.76 6.32 -7.02
C PRO A 107 9.96 7.08 -5.71
N LYS A 108 10.65 8.22 -5.74
CA LYS A 108 10.90 9.05 -4.55
C LYS A 108 9.62 9.66 -3.97
N HIS A 109 8.59 9.87 -4.79
CA HIS A 109 7.30 10.40 -4.35
C HIS A 109 6.32 9.31 -3.89
N ARG A 110 6.71 8.03 -3.96
CA ARG A 110 5.88 6.94 -3.46
C ARG A 110 6.08 6.82 -1.94
N PRO A 111 5.06 6.38 -1.17
CA PRO A 111 5.24 6.06 0.24
C PRO A 111 6.17 4.85 0.43
N THR A 112 6.58 4.62 1.67
CA THR A 112 7.16 3.36 2.14
C THR A 112 6.05 2.40 2.59
N ALA A 113 6.36 1.12 2.73
CA ALA A 113 5.39 0.14 3.25
C ALA A 113 4.89 0.52 4.65
N ILE A 114 5.75 1.10 5.49
CA ILE A 114 5.41 1.56 6.84
C ILE A 114 4.44 2.75 6.80
N GLU A 115 4.62 3.68 5.86
CA GLU A 115 3.68 4.80 5.71
C GLU A 115 2.31 4.32 5.20
N ILE A 116 2.29 3.32 4.33
CA ILE A 116 1.05 2.69 3.87
C ILE A 116 0.35 2.01 5.06
N GLU A 117 1.07 1.19 5.82
CA GLU A 117 0.55 0.50 7.00
C GLU A 117 -0.12 1.50 7.96
N LYS A 118 0.60 2.55 8.37
CA LYS A 118 0.07 3.59 9.25
C LYS A 118 -1.13 4.34 8.68
N THR A 119 -1.12 4.58 7.37
CA THR A 119 -2.25 5.21 6.69
C THR A 119 -3.49 4.33 6.79
N LEU A 120 -3.34 3.02 6.56
CA LEU A 120 -4.44 2.07 6.65
C LEU A 120 -4.89 1.85 8.10
N GLU A 121 -3.96 1.73 9.06
CA GLU A 121 -4.26 1.66 10.50
C GLU A 121 -5.10 2.85 10.96
N PHE A 122 -4.72 4.07 10.58
CA PHE A 122 -5.48 5.28 10.91
C PHE A 122 -6.94 5.20 10.40
N TYR A 123 -7.16 4.69 9.19
CA TYR A 123 -8.51 4.51 8.67
C TYR A 123 -9.27 3.39 9.39
N VAL A 124 -8.60 2.30 9.77
CA VAL A 124 -9.19 1.21 10.56
C VAL A 124 -9.63 1.73 11.93
N GLU A 125 -8.75 2.41 12.67
CA GLU A 125 -9.07 3.01 13.98
C GLU A 125 -10.22 4.02 13.88
N GLY A 126 -10.21 4.85 12.85
CA GLY A 126 -11.32 5.75 12.54
C GLY A 126 -12.64 5.00 12.31
N PHE A 127 -12.60 3.92 11.53
CA PHE A 127 -13.78 3.11 11.25
C PHE A 127 -14.31 2.41 12.51
N GLU A 128 -13.42 1.82 13.31
CA GLU A 128 -13.80 1.16 14.56
C GLU A 128 -14.43 2.15 15.55
N SER A 129 -13.82 3.32 15.71
CA SER A 129 -14.26 4.34 16.68
C SER A 129 -15.54 5.06 16.29
N ILE A 130 -15.77 5.29 14.99
CA ILE A 130 -16.94 6.04 14.48
C ILE A 130 -18.08 5.11 14.08
N VAL A 131 -17.77 3.99 13.41
CA VAL A 131 -18.77 3.08 12.86
C VAL A 131 -19.05 1.94 13.83
N LEU A 132 -18.08 1.10 14.14
CA LEU A 132 -18.35 -0.14 14.89
C LEU A 132 -18.79 0.15 16.32
N LYS A 133 -18.18 1.12 16.99
CA LYS A 133 -18.58 1.54 18.35
C LYS A 133 -20.03 2.00 18.43
N ASN A 134 -20.55 2.63 17.38
CA ASN A 134 -21.92 3.14 17.33
C ASN A 134 -22.89 2.18 16.64
N ASN A 135 -22.39 1.12 15.99
CA ASN A 135 -23.17 0.13 15.24
C ASN A 135 -22.64 -1.29 15.53
N PRO A 136 -22.89 -1.86 16.73
CA PRO A 136 -22.37 -3.17 17.10
C PRO A 136 -22.84 -4.29 16.17
N ASP A 137 -24.01 -4.14 15.54
CA ASP A 137 -24.57 -5.10 14.58
C ASP A 137 -24.07 -4.90 13.15
N TYR A 138 -23.06 -4.03 12.91
CA TYR A 138 -22.53 -3.74 11.58
C TYR A 138 -22.18 -5.02 10.79
N VAL A 139 -21.62 -6.02 11.46
CA VAL A 139 -21.24 -7.31 10.86
C VAL A 139 -22.43 -8.10 10.31
N LEU A 140 -23.62 -7.90 10.86
CA LEU A 140 -24.86 -8.57 10.48
C LEU A 140 -25.62 -7.86 9.34
N LEU A 141 -25.21 -6.64 8.99
CA LEU A 141 -25.84 -5.87 7.91
C LEU A 141 -25.66 -6.53 6.54
N SER A 142 -26.62 -6.29 5.64
CA SER A 142 -26.49 -6.66 4.23
C SER A 142 -25.33 -5.91 3.58
N ILE A 143 -24.82 -6.41 2.44
CA ILE A 143 -23.74 -5.75 1.69
C ILE A 143 -24.15 -4.32 1.31
N GLU A 144 -25.38 -4.11 0.85
CA GLU A 144 -25.89 -2.78 0.48
C GLU A 144 -25.89 -1.81 1.67
N GLN A 145 -26.32 -2.28 2.85
CA GLN A 145 -26.30 -1.49 4.07
C GLN A 145 -24.87 -1.19 4.53
N LYS A 146 -23.95 -2.17 4.46
CA LYS A 146 -22.53 -1.97 4.77
C LYS A 146 -21.90 -0.93 3.85
N ASN A 147 -22.22 -0.97 2.56
CA ASN A 147 -21.75 0.00 1.57
C ASN A 147 -22.27 1.40 1.90
N GLN A 148 -23.55 1.56 2.25
CA GLN A 148 -24.09 2.86 2.62
C GLN A 148 -23.44 3.43 3.89
N VAL A 149 -23.20 2.59 4.90
CA VAL A 149 -22.47 2.99 6.11
C VAL A 149 -21.05 3.42 5.78
N TYR A 150 -20.34 2.66 4.92
CA TYR A 150 -19.00 3.01 4.51
C TYR A 150 -18.95 4.32 3.71
N ILE A 151 -19.90 4.56 2.80
CA ILE A 151 -20.01 5.83 2.05
C ILE A 151 -20.17 7.01 3.00
N ASN A 152 -21.00 6.88 4.04
CA ASN A 152 -21.17 7.92 5.05
C ASN A 152 -19.88 8.15 5.84
N PHE A 153 -19.20 7.09 6.26
CA PHE A 153 -17.88 7.17 6.90
C PHE A 153 -16.84 7.83 5.99
N TYR A 154 -16.87 7.51 4.69
CA TYR A 154 -15.94 8.05 3.71
C TYR A 154 -16.06 9.56 3.59
N GLU A 155 -17.28 10.08 3.42
CA GLU A 155 -17.53 11.51 3.30
C GLU A 155 -17.24 12.28 4.61
N GLN A 156 -17.53 11.69 5.77
CA GLN A 156 -17.38 12.37 7.06
C GLN A 156 -15.97 12.33 7.64
N PHE A 157 -15.22 11.24 7.39
CA PHE A 157 -13.92 11.02 8.00
C PHE A 157 -12.83 10.76 6.97
N HIS A 158 -12.99 9.75 6.12
CA HIS A 158 -11.91 9.28 5.26
C HIS A 158 -11.40 10.39 4.33
N LYS A 159 -12.32 11.05 3.60
CA LYS A 159 -12.01 12.07 2.60
C LYS A 159 -11.40 13.32 3.23
N PRO A 160 -11.94 13.92 4.31
CA PRO A 160 -11.27 15.02 5.02
C PRO A 160 -9.90 14.65 5.62
N ALA A 161 -9.73 13.42 6.13
CA ALA A 161 -8.48 13.00 6.75
C ALA A 161 -7.31 12.85 5.76
N THR A 162 -7.61 12.75 4.46
CA THR A 162 -6.61 12.71 3.38
C THR A 162 -5.57 13.83 3.48
N GLU A 163 -5.99 15.05 3.77
CA GLU A 163 -5.08 16.21 3.92
C GLU A 163 -4.18 16.09 5.15
N PHE A 164 -4.69 15.50 6.23
CA PHE A 164 -3.90 15.23 7.42
C PHE A 164 -2.81 14.17 7.13
N ILE A 165 -3.19 13.07 6.48
CA ILE A 165 -2.29 11.98 6.09
C ILE A 165 -1.17 12.49 5.17
N ARG A 166 -1.48 13.35 4.20
CA ARG A 166 -0.49 13.99 3.32
C ARG A 166 0.59 14.74 4.10
N LYS A 167 0.19 15.47 5.15
CA LYS A 167 1.12 16.24 6.00
C LYS A 167 1.91 15.35 6.94
N GLN A 168 1.28 14.30 7.47
CA GLN A 168 1.89 13.43 8.46
C GLN A 168 2.90 12.44 7.86
N PHE A 169 2.68 12.03 6.61
CA PHE A 169 3.52 11.05 5.90
C PHE A 169 3.93 11.58 4.53
N PRO A 170 4.78 12.64 4.46
CA PRO A 170 5.22 13.20 3.19
C PRO A 170 6.18 12.23 2.50
N ALA A 171 5.99 12.03 1.20
CA ALA A 171 6.76 11.05 0.45
C ALA A 171 8.29 11.33 0.38
N GLU A 172 8.74 12.54 0.72
CA GLU A 172 10.12 13.01 0.60
C GLU A 172 11.13 12.39 1.60
N PHE A 173 10.79 11.31 2.30
CA PHE A 173 11.62 10.77 3.37
C PHE A 173 12.81 9.91 2.88
N LEU A 174 13.77 10.51 2.15
CA LEU A 174 15.10 9.93 1.90
C LEU A 174 16.23 10.98 1.76
N GLU A 175 16.17 12.12 2.47
CA GLU A 175 17.39 12.89 2.76
C GLU A 175 17.43 13.24 4.25
N GLY A 176 18.22 12.47 5.01
CA GLY A 176 18.49 12.74 6.41
C GLY A 176 17.93 11.67 7.34
N SER A 177 18.85 10.93 7.96
CA SER A 177 18.58 10.18 9.18
C SER A 177 18.13 11.16 10.27
N THR A 178 16.83 11.38 10.38
CA THR A 178 16.24 11.96 11.57
C THR A 178 15.19 10.99 12.09
N THR A 179 15.49 10.46 13.27
CA THR A 179 14.59 9.76 14.15
C THR A 179 13.22 10.45 14.13
N VAL A 180 12.22 9.83 13.52
CA VAL A 180 10.83 10.24 13.74
C VAL A 180 10.51 9.82 15.17
N THR A 181 10.22 10.80 16.03
CA THR A 181 9.77 10.56 17.40
C THR A 181 8.61 9.57 17.40
N GLY A 182 8.78 8.41 18.06
CA GLY A 182 7.72 7.40 18.26
C GLY A 182 7.87 6.09 17.49
N VAL A 183 8.86 5.94 16.61
CA VAL A 183 9.04 4.72 15.80
C VAL A 183 10.46 4.19 15.94
N ARG A 184 10.60 2.99 16.53
CA ARG A 184 11.86 2.24 16.52
C ARG A 184 11.62 0.92 15.80
N VAL A 185 12.41 0.68 14.74
CA VAL A 185 12.49 -0.64 14.10
C VAL A 185 13.55 -1.42 14.87
N LYS A 186 13.16 -2.48 15.59
CA LYS A 186 14.14 -3.45 16.06
C LYS A 186 14.59 -4.29 14.87
N GLN A 187 15.89 -4.34 14.61
CA GLN A 187 16.45 -5.39 13.77
C GLN A 187 16.24 -6.73 14.49
N ALA A 188 15.93 -7.77 13.72
CA ALA A 188 15.78 -9.11 14.26
C ALA A 188 17.14 -9.53 14.85
N ASP A 189 17.16 -9.81 16.15
CA ASP A 189 18.26 -10.54 16.76
C ASP A 189 18.07 -12.02 16.36
N ASP A 190 19.17 -12.69 16.00
CA ASP A 190 19.24 -13.98 15.30
C ASP A 190 18.64 -15.21 16.05
N GLU A 191 17.81 -15.02 17.08
CA GLU A 191 17.30 -16.14 17.90
C GLU A 191 15.76 -16.27 17.99
N ASP A 192 14.96 -15.38 17.40
CA ASP A 192 13.49 -15.54 17.34
C ASP A 192 12.94 -15.39 15.90
N ASP A 193 12.29 -16.45 15.40
CA ASP A 193 11.72 -16.63 14.04
C ASP A 193 10.49 -15.75 13.71
N ASP A 194 10.22 -14.73 14.52
CA ASP A 194 9.24 -13.72 14.17
C ASP A 194 9.99 -12.54 13.55
N GLY A 195 9.86 -12.35 12.24
CA GLY A 195 10.48 -11.24 11.49
C GLY A 195 10.30 -9.83 12.11
N PRO A 196 10.84 -8.77 11.49
CA PRO A 196 10.99 -7.45 12.11
C PRO A 196 9.71 -6.96 12.79
N LYS A 197 9.75 -6.82 14.12
CA LYS A 197 8.65 -6.29 14.95
C LYS A 197 8.80 -4.79 15.12
N ILE A 198 7.81 -4.03 14.67
CA ILE A 198 7.71 -2.58 14.85
C ILE A 198 6.94 -2.32 16.14
N ILE A 199 7.55 -1.58 17.07
CA ILE A 199 6.93 -1.18 18.33
C ILE A 199 6.62 0.31 18.25
N CYS A 200 5.33 0.66 18.26
CA CYS A 200 4.85 2.04 18.29
C CYS A 200 4.42 2.41 19.71
N HIS A 201 5.00 3.48 20.25
CA HIS A 201 4.45 4.17 21.42
C HIS A 201 3.79 5.45 20.93
N LEU A 202 2.45 5.45 20.92
CA LEU A 202 1.66 6.67 20.77
C LEU A 202 1.77 7.45 22.10
N GLN A 203 2.28 8.68 22.06
CA GLN A 203 2.21 9.62 23.17
C GLN A 203 0.96 10.49 23.05
#